data_AF-A0A6P0SSC1-F1
#
_entry.id   AF-A0A6P0SSC1-F1
#
_cell.length_a   1.000
_cell.length_b   1.000
_cell.length_c   1.000
_cell.angle_alpha   90.00
_cell.angle_beta   90.00
_cell.angle_gamma   90.00
#
_symmetry.space_group_name_H-M   'P 1'
#
loop_
_entity.id
_entity.type
_entity.pdbx_description
1 polymer ?
#
loop_
_entity_poly.entity_id
_entity_poly.type
_entity_poly.pdbx_seq_one_letter_code
_entity_poly.pdbx_strand_id
1 'polypeptide(L)' 'LLHYAKYLMENYSKDVSQEQHSVKKRRSGILQGTFVLPLPDDFDEPLEDFKEYME' A
#
# COMPACT_ATOMS: atom_id res chain seq x y z
N LEU A 1 -11.91 -29.42 -1.58
CA LEU A 1 -11.21 -28.12 -1.50
C LEU A 1 -9.74 -28.28 -1.08
N LEU A 2 -9.44 -29.03 -0.02
CA LEU A 2 -8.06 -29.27 0.47
C LEU A 2 -7.11 -29.88 -0.58
N HIS A 3 -7.60 -30.80 -1.42
CA HIS A 3 -6.77 -31.43 -2.46
C HIS A 3 -6.25 -30.45 -3.51
N TYR A 4 -7.07 -29.45 -3.86
CA TYR A 4 -6.68 -28.44 -4.85
C TYR A 4 -5.66 -27.47 -4.26
N ALA A 5 -5.84 -27.05 -3.01
CA ALA A 5 -4.83 -26.25 -2.31
C ALA A 5 -3.47 -26.96 -2.25
N LYS A 6 -3.47 -28.27 -1.96
CA LYS A 6 -2.25 -29.09 -1.97
C LYS A 6 -1.60 -29.15 -3.35
N TYR A 7 -2.39 -29.36 -4.40
CA TYR A 7 -1.93 -29.37 -5.79
C TYR A 7 -1.30 -28.03 -6.19
N LEU A 8 -1.89 -26.90 -5.80
CA LEU A 8 -1.34 -25.58 -6.10
C LEU A 8 0.00 -25.35 -5.41
N MET A 9 0.14 -25.75 -4.15
CA MET A 9 1.41 -25.65 -3.43
C MET A 9 2.50 -26.51 -4.08
N GLU A 10 2.22 -27.77 -4.41
CA GLU A 10 3.25 -28.67 -4.96
C GLU A 10 3.75 -28.23 -6.34
N ASN A 11 2.87 -27.68 -7.18
CA ASN A 11 3.20 -27.33 -8.56
C ASN A 11 3.76 -25.91 -8.74
N TYR A 12 3.33 -24.94 -7.93
CA TYR A 12 3.69 -23.52 -8.15
C TYR A 12 4.62 -22.94 -7.07
N SER A 13 4.96 -23.67 -6.00
CA SER A 13 5.86 -23.15 -4.95
C SER A 13 7.32 -23.03 -5.38
N LYS A 14 7.73 -23.65 -6.50
CA LYS A 14 9.13 -23.67 -6.95
C LYS A 14 9.52 -22.44 -7.78
N ASP A 15 8.55 -21.84 -8.48
CA ASP A 15 8.78 -20.73 -9.40
C ASP A 15 8.92 -19.37 -8.69
N VAL A 16 8.53 -19.29 -7.41
CA VAL A 16 8.65 -18.06 -6.59
C VAL A 16 10.10 -17.80 -6.14
N SER A 17 11.00 -18.76 -6.35
CA SER A 17 12.37 -18.71 -5.81
C SER A 17 13.37 -17.91 -6.65
N GLN A 18 13.02 -17.50 -7.88
CA GLN A 18 13.99 -16.89 -8.82
C GLN A 18 13.77 -15.41 -9.12
N GLU A 19 12.65 -14.82 -8.69
CA GLU A 19 12.58 -13.37 -8.58
C GLU A 19 12.89 -13.02 -7.14
N GLN A 20 14.19 -12.99 -6.82
CA GLN A 20 14.70 -12.01 -5.87
C GLN A 20 14.32 -10.64 -6.43
N HIS A 21 13.05 -10.24 -6.24
CA HIS A 21 12.68 -8.86 -6.27
C HIS A 21 13.59 -8.23 -5.25
N SER A 22 14.69 -7.62 -5.72
CA SER A 22 15.47 -6.67 -4.95
C SER A 22 14.41 -5.82 -4.28
N VAL A 23 14.24 -5.97 -2.96
CA VAL A 23 13.18 -5.31 -2.23
C VAL A 23 13.47 -3.84 -2.44
N LYS A 24 12.84 -3.25 -3.46
CA LYS A 24 13.02 -1.84 -3.80
C LYS A 24 12.45 -1.17 -2.57
N LYS A 25 13.36 -0.77 -1.67
CA LYS A 25 13.00 -0.06 -0.45
C LYS A 25 12.09 1.06 -0.93
N ARG A 26 10.81 1.00 -0.58
CA ARG A 26 9.84 2.02 -0.97
C ARG A 26 10.43 3.32 -0.47
N ARG A 27 10.92 4.16 -1.38
CA ARG A 27 11.44 5.47 -1.04
C ARG A 27 10.19 6.33 -0.83
N SER A 28 9.73 6.39 0.41
CA SER A 28 8.66 7.32 0.80
C SER A 28 9.22 8.73 0.69
N GLY A 29 8.40 9.68 0.24
CA GLY A 29 8.80 11.10 0.17
C GLY A 29 9.70 11.50 -0.99
N ILE A 30 9.88 10.69 -2.04
CA ILE A 30 10.67 11.11 -3.24
C ILE A 30 10.13 12.41 -3.85
N LEU A 31 8.81 12.61 -3.76
CA LEU A 31 8.10 13.76 -4.30
C LEU A 31 7.66 14.76 -3.22
N GLN A 32 8.15 14.60 -1.98
CA GLN A 32 7.83 15.55 -0.91
C GLN A 32 8.43 16.92 -1.25
N GLY A 33 7.59 17.95 -1.33
CA GLY A 33 8.00 19.31 -1.65
C GLY A 33 8.27 19.58 -3.14
N THR A 34 7.99 18.62 -4.05
CA THR A 34 8.12 18.87 -5.50
C THR A 34 6.91 19.60 -6.09
N PHE A 35 5.82 19.69 -5.34
CA PHE A 35 4.62 20.42 -5.72
C PHE A 35 4.04 21.14 -4.51
N VAL A 36 3.54 22.34 -4.74
CA VAL A 36 2.67 23.06 -3.81
C VAL A 36 1.26 22.84 -4.34
N LEU A 37 0.44 22.11 -3.58
CA LEU A 37 -0.97 21.97 -3.95
C LEU A 37 -1.64 23.33 -3.73
N PRO A 38 -2.45 23.83 -4.68
CA PRO A 38 -3.29 25.01 -4.47
C PRO A 38 -4.48 24.61 -3.61
N LEU A 39 -4.21 24.18 -2.38
CA LEU A 39 -5.23 23.87 -1.40
C LEU A 39 -5.71 25.17 -0.76
N PRO A 40 -7.00 25.23 -0.38
CA PRO A 40 -7.49 26.23 0.55
C PRO A 40 -6.71 26.23 1.86
N ASP A 41 -6.64 27.39 2.53
CA ASP A 41 -5.96 27.54 3.83
C ASP A 41 -6.61 26.71 4.95
N ASP A 42 -7.88 26.32 4.78
CA ASP A 42 -8.70 25.55 5.72
C ASP A 42 -8.72 24.04 5.42
N PHE A 43 -7.88 23.54 4.50
CA PHE A 43 -7.89 22.11 4.13
C PHE A 43 -7.60 21.16 5.30
N ASP A 44 -6.72 21.57 6.22
CA ASP A 44 -6.36 20.76 7.40
C ASP A 44 -7.40 20.87 8.53
N GLU A 45 -8.46 21.68 8.36
CA GLU A 45 -9.52 21.80 9.36
C GLU A 45 -10.38 20.51 9.43
N PRO A 46 -10.71 20.04 10.64
CA PRO A 46 -11.55 18.86 10.79
C PRO A 46 -12.97 19.18 10.31
N LEU A 47 -13.48 18.37 9.38
CA LEU A 47 -14.88 18.49 8.99
C LEU A 47 -15.76 18.04 10.15
N GLU A 48 -16.79 18.84 10.42
CA GLU A 48 -17.76 18.57 11.49
C GLU A 48 -18.35 17.16 11.39
N ASP A 49 -18.63 16.70 10.18
CA ASP A 49 -19.18 15.37 9.88
C ASP A 49 -18.22 14.21 10.25
N PHE A 50 -16.91 14.48 10.34
CA PHE A 50 -15.92 13.46 10.69
C PHE A 50 -15.57 13.42 12.18
N LYS A 51 -16.04 14.37 12.99
CA LYS A 51 -15.78 14.37 14.44
C LYS A 51 -16.31 13.12 15.13
N GLU A 52 -17.52 12.68 14.79
CA GLU A 52 -18.15 11.47 15.33
C GLU A 52 -17.35 10.18 15.03
N TYR A 53 -16.51 10.18 13.99
CA TYR A 53 -15.72 9.01 13.57
C TYR A 53 -14.29 8.99 14.12
N MET A 54 -13.82 10.10 14.70
CA MET A 54 -12.47 10.25 15.28
C MET A 54 -12.46 10.05 16.81
N GLU A 55 -13.62 9.78 17.41
CA GLU A 55 -13.80 9.37 18.82
C GLU A 55 -13.45 7.90 19.08
#